data_AF-A0A4Q7NLV3-F1
#
_entry.id   AF-A0A4Q7NLV3-F1
#
_cell.length_a   1.000
_cell.length_b   1.000
_cell.length_c   1.000
_cell.angle_alpha   90.00
_cell.angle_beta   90.00
_cell.angle_gamma   90.00
#
_symmetry.space_group_name_H-M   'P 1'
#
loop_
_entity.id
_entity.type
_entity.pdbx_description
1 polymer ?
#
loop_
_entity_poly.entity_id
_entity_poly.type
_entity_poly.pdbx_seq_one_letter_code
_entity_poly.pdbx_strand_id
1 'polypeptide(L)'
;MSEISDVVLVALITAVGTLAAGIVSQLLSARAASKQVTQQQEREEASWRRTEAKEKEDRQAALVQEFWGYILQSQTRMLNQRDEGRRWPQTPAEELPSTVAAQAYAVALLGIPSVRTLAKGYYRATAECETLAASSDIEQIGRALNAWRAYFDALEKAIIELMDRD
;
A
#
# COMPACT_ATOMS: atom_id res chain seq x y z
N MET A 1 19.15 -86.71 -11.91
CA MET A 1 18.92 -85.37 -12.47
C MET A 1 17.55 -84.87 -12.01
N SER A 2 17.47 -84.36 -10.78
CA SER A 2 16.22 -83.85 -10.17
C SER A 2 16.51 -82.59 -9.33
N GLU A 3 17.19 -81.61 -9.92
CA GLU A 3 17.45 -80.30 -9.28
C GLU A 3 16.73 -79.14 -9.98
N ILE A 4 16.17 -79.36 -11.17
CA ILE A 4 15.57 -78.29 -11.98
C ILE A 4 14.13 -77.96 -11.53
N SER A 5 13.43 -78.88 -10.85
CA SER A 5 12.01 -78.70 -10.47
C SER A 5 11.80 -77.80 -9.23
N ASP A 6 12.71 -77.82 -8.26
CA ASP A 6 12.55 -77.06 -7.01
C ASP A 6 12.97 -75.59 -7.16
N VAL A 7 13.97 -75.31 -7.99
CA VAL A 7 14.44 -73.92 -8.23
C VAL A 7 13.39 -73.11 -9.00
N VAL A 8 12.65 -73.76 -9.91
CA VAL A 8 11.59 -73.11 -10.69
C VAL A 8 10.36 -72.81 -9.82
N LEU A 9 10.03 -73.68 -8.85
CA LEU A 9 8.89 -73.47 -7.95
C LEU A 9 9.14 -72.34 -6.94
N VAL A 10 10.37 -72.26 -6.41
CA VAL A 10 10.79 -71.19 -5.47
C VAL A 10 10.89 -69.83 -6.18
N ALA A 11 11.32 -69.79 -7.44
CA ALA A 11 11.33 -68.56 -8.24
C ALA A 11 9.91 -68.04 -8.55
N LEU A 12 8.94 -68.95 -8.78
CA LEU A 12 7.57 -68.56 -9.09
C LEU A 12 6.82 -67.98 -7.87
N ILE A 13 7.08 -68.51 -6.66
CA ILE A 13 6.48 -68.01 -5.41
C ILE A 13 7.10 -66.66 -4.99
N THR A 14 8.38 -66.45 -5.29
CA THR A 14 9.09 -65.19 -4.95
C THR A 14 8.72 -64.04 -5.90
N ALA A 15 8.32 -64.33 -7.14
CA ALA A 15 7.89 -63.33 -8.12
C ALA A 15 6.48 -62.77 -7.86
N VAL A 16 5.60 -63.51 -7.17
CA VAL A 16 4.22 -63.07 -6.86
C VAL A 16 4.20 -62.16 -5.62
N GLY A 17 5.11 -62.35 -4.66
CA GLY A 17 5.21 -61.49 -3.46
C GLY A 17 5.77 -60.08 -3.73
N THR A 18 6.67 -59.94 -4.70
CA THR A 18 7.33 -58.64 -5.01
C THR A 18 6.45 -57.70 -5.83
N LEU A 19 5.57 -58.24 -6.70
CA LEU A 19 4.58 -57.43 -7.43
C LEU A 19 3.50 -56.87 -6.50
N ALA A 20 3.07 -57.62 -5.48
CA ALA A 20 2.10 -57.14 -4.49
C ALA A 20 2.69 -56.04 -3.57
N ALA A 21 3.95 -56.19 -3.14
CA ALA A 21 4.65 -55.18 -2.35
C ALA A 21 4.86 -53.87 -3.13
N GLY A 22 5.16 -53.95 -4.43
CA GLY A 22 5.32 -52.78 -5.31
C GLY A 22 4.04 -51.96 -5.48
N ILE A 23 2.90 -52.63 -5.68
CA ILE A 23 1.59 -51.97 -5.86
C ILE A 23 1.13 -51.31 -4.55
N VAL A 24 1.28 -51.98 -3.40
CA VAL A 24 0.93 -51.41 -2.08
C VAL A 24 1.82 -50.21 -1.74
N SER A 25 3.11 -50.29 -2.05
CA SER A 25 4.05 -49.18 -1.83
C SER A 25 3.74 -47.97 -2.73
N GLN A 26 3.34 -48.18 -3.98
CA GLN A 26 2.88 -47.10 -4.88
C GLN A 26 1.57 -46.44 -4.39
N LEU A 27 0.64 -47.22 -3.84
CA LEU A 27 -0.65 -46.72 -3.35
C LEU A 27 -0.49 -45.92 -2.04
N LEU A 28 0.41 -46.36 -1.16
CA LEU A 28 0.76 -45.64 0.07
C LEU A 28 1.56 -44.36 -0.22
N SER A 29 2.47 -44.41 -1.19
CA SER A 29 3.24 -43.23 -1.65
C SER A 29 2.32 -42.19 -2.29
N ALA A 30 1.35 -42.61 -3.11
CA ALA A 30 0.35 -41.73 -3.70
C ALA A 30 -0.56 -41.08 -2.65
N ARG A 31 -0.98 -41.81 -1.61
CA ARG A 31 -1.76 -41.24 -0.50
C ARG A 31 -0.94 -40.29 0.38
N ALA A 32 0.31 -40.63 0.70
CA ALA A 32 1.20 -39.76 1.46
C ALA A 32 1.51 -38.46 0.70
N ALA A 33 1.78 -38.56 -0.61
CA ALA A 33 1.99 -37.40 -1.48
C ALA A 33 0.73 -36.53 -1.59
N SER A 34 -0.46 -37.14 -1.73
CA SER A 34 -1.72 -36.36 -1.82
C SER A 34 -1.99 -35.53 -0.56
N LYS A 35 -1.68 -36.06 0.63
CA LYS A 35 -1.89 -35.35 1.90
C LYS A 35 -0.86 -34.25 2.13
N GLN A 36 0.37 -34.46 1.67
CA GLN A 36 1.41 -33.42 1.66
C GLN A 36 1.08 -32.30 0.66
N VAL A 37 0.53 -32.62 -0.51
CA VAL A 37 0.09 -31.63 -1.51
C VAL A 37 -1.02 -30.74 -0.94
N THR A 38 -2.03 -31.29 -0.26
CA THR A 38 -3.10 -30.49 0.36
C THR A 38 -2.56 -29.57 1.47
N GLN A 39 -1.68 -30.09 2.34
CA GLN A 39 -1.07 -29.27 3.41
C GLN A 39 -0.13 -28.19 2.86
N GLN A 40 0.51 -28.45 1.72
CA GLN A 40 1.38 -27.50 1.05
C GLN A 40 0.56 -26.40 0.37
N GLN A 41 -0.55 -26.75 -0.29
CA GLN A 41 -1.51 -25.79 -0.85
C GLN A 41 -2.10 -24.87 0.23
N GLU A 42 -2.51 -25.40 1.38
CA GLU A 42 -3.02 -24.58 2.48
C GLU A 42 -1.97 -23.59 3.02
N ARG A 43 -0.69 -23.98 3.04
CA ARG A 43 0.42 -23.10 3.45
C ARG A 43 0.73 -22.04 2.39
N GLU A 44 0.65 -22.39 1.11
CA GLU A 44 0.84 -21.48 -0.01
C GLU A 44 -0.31 -20.45 -0.10
N GLU A 45 -1.55 -20.86 0.16
CA GLU A 45 -2.68 -19.93 0.24
C GLU A 45 -2.56 -18.99 1.45
N ALA A 46 -2.14 -19.51 2.61
CA ALA A 46 -1.94 -18.70 3.80
C ALA A 46 -0.77 -17.71 3.64
N SER A 47 0.31 -18.12 2.98
CA SER A 47 1.43 -17.22 2.67
C SER A 47 1.02 -16.18 1.62
N TRP A 48 0.30 -16.58 0.57
CA TRP A 48 -0.25 -15.67 -0.44
C TRP A 48 -1.13 -14.59 0.18
N ARG A 49 -2.07 -14.97 1.05
CA ARG A 49 -2.95 -14.00 1.75
C ARG A 49 -2.17 -13.02 2.62
N ARG A 50 -1.11 -13.49 3.29
CA ARG A 50 -0.24 -12.61 4.10
C ARG A 50 0.56 -11.65 3.23
N THR A 51 1.11 -12.13 2.11
CA THR A 51 1.84 -11.29 1.17
C THR A 51 0.93 -10.24 0.56
N GLU A 52 -0.26 -10.62 0.11
CA GLU A 52 -1.23 -9.69 -0.49
C GLU A 52 -1.74 -8.65 0.53
N ALA A 53 -1.97 -9.06 1.79
CA ALA A 53 -2.34 -8.13 2.85
C ALA A 53 -1.21 -7.11 3.11
N LYS A 54 0.03 -7.59 3.21
CA LYS A 54 1.21 -6.74 3.40
C LYS A 54 1.43 -5.79 2.23
N GLU A 55 1.30 -6.26 0.99
CA GLU A 55 1.43 -5.41 -0.20
C GLU A 55 0.39 -4.28 -0.22
N LYS A 56 -0.84 -4.55 0.25
CA LYS A 56 -1.88 -3.51 0.38
C LYS A 56 -1.53 -2.50 1.46
N GLU A 57 -1.03 -2.95 2.61
CA GLU A 57 -0.60 -2.10 3.72
C GLU A 57 0.59 -1.22 3.31
N ASP A 58 1.63 -1.81 2.70
CA ASP A 58 2.81 -1.09 2.21
C ASP A 58 2.42 -0.03 1.16
N ARG A 59 1.48 -0.35 0.28
CA ARG A 59 0.96 0.59 -0.72
C ARG A 59 0.17 1.74 -0.07
N GLN A 60 -0.63 1.43 0.95
CA GLN A 60 -1.39 2.45 1.68
C GLN A 60 -0.46 3.39 2.44
N ALA A 61 0.57 2.85 3.11
CA ALA A 61 1.59 3.64 3.79
C ALA A 61 2.34 4.55 2.82
N ALA A 62 2.73 4.05 1.65
CA ALA A 62 3.40 4.85 0.62
C ALA A 62 2.52 6.02 0.12
N LEU A 63 1.22 5.78 -0.10
CA LEU A 63 0.28 6.84 -0.50
C LEU A 63 0.13 7.91 0.58
N VAL A 64 0.03 7.51 1.85
CA VAL A 64 -0.06 8.44 2.99
C VAL A 64 1.20 9.29 3.10
N GLN A 65 2.37 8.67 2.95
CA GLN A 65 3.66 9.38 2.95
C GLN A 65 3.77 10.37 1.79
N GLU A 66 3.42 9.96 0.57
CA GLU A 66 3.44 10.82 -0.60
C GLU A 66 2.49 12.02 -0.43
N PHE A 67 1.24 11.75 -0.02
CA PHE A 67 0.24 12.76 0.28
C PHE A 67 0.76 13.79 1.30
N TRP A 68 1.26 13.32 2.44
CA TRP A 68 1.70 14.20 3.51
C TRP A 68 2.96 14.97 3.13
N GLY A 69 3.88 14.37 2.37
CA GLY A 69 5.04 15.03 1.80
C GLY A 69 4.68 16.26 0.98
N TYR A 70 3.67 16.15 0.10
CA TYR A 70 3.17 17.30 -0.65
C TYR A 70 2.52 18.38 0.24
N ILE A 71 1.76 18.00 1.27
CA ILE A 71 1.18 18.96 2.23
C ILE A 71 2.27 19.78 2.93
N LEU A 72 3.31 19.11 3.46
CA LEU A 72 4.43 19.78 4.14
C LEU A 72 5.25 20.64 3.18
N GLN A 73 5.48 20.18 1.96
CA GLN A 73 6.18 20.98 0.95
C GLN A 73 5.38 22.24 0.57
N SER A 74 4.06 22.13 0.40
CA SER A 74 3.17 23.27 0.19
C SER A 74 3.24 24.27 1.35
N GLN A 75 3.19 23.78 2.59
CA GLN A 75 3.31 24.62 3.79
C GLN A 75 4.65 25.35 3.86
N THR A 76 5.75 24.63 3.59
CA THR A 76 7.10 25.20 3.60
C THR A 76 7.22 26.33 2.59
N ARG A 77 6.70 26.13 1.37
CA ARG A 77 6.70 27.17 0.33
C ARG A 77 5.86 28.39 0.74
N MET A 78 4.70 28.17 1.36
CA MET A 78 3.83 29.24 1.85
C MET A 78 4.55 30.09 2.93
N LEU A 79 5.25 29.44 3.87
CA LEU A 79 6.00 30.11 4.93
C LEU A 79 7.22 30.86 4.39
N ASN A 80 8.01 30.23 3.51
CA ASN A 80 9.19 30.87 2.91
C ASN A 80 8.80 32.13 2.14
N GLN A 81 7.71 32.10 1.36
CA GLN A 81 7.26 33.28 0.63
C GLN A 81 6.78 34.41 1.54
N ARG A 82 6.16 34.07 2.69
CA ARG A 82 5.79 35.05 3.71
C ARG A 82 7.02 35.72 4.34
N ASP A 83 8.03 34.95 4.70
CA ASP A 83 9.22 35.44 5.41
C ASP A 83 10.14 36.26 4.49
N GLU A 84 10.23 35.89 3.22
CA GLU A 84 11.05 36.59 2.22
C GLU A 84 10.39 37.86 1.68
N GLY A 85 9.14 38.16 2.07
CA GLY A 85 8.38 39.31 1.58
C GLY A 85 8.20 39.33 0.05
N ARG A 86 8.38 38.19 -0.62
CA ARG A 86 8.20 38.08 -2.07
C ARG A 86 6.73 38.32 -2.41
N ARG A 87 6.49 39.18 -3.39
CA ARG A 87 5.16 39.29 -3.99
C ARG A 87 4.96 38.09 -4.91
N TRP A 88 3.95 37.28 -4.60
CA TRP A 88 3.41 36.13 -5.36
C TRP A 88 3.39 36.24 -6.89
N PRO A 89 3.21 37.40 -7.55
CA PRO A 89 3.10 37.48 -9.01
C PRO A 89 4.36 37.09 -9.80
N GLN A 90 5.53 36.95 -9.14
CA GLN A 90 6.81 36.66 -9.82
C GLN A 90 7.30 35.22 -9.63
N THR A 91 6.62 34.41 -8.82
CA THR A 91 7.00 33.02 -8.58
C THR A 91 6.52 32.15 -9.75
N PRO A 92 7.38 31.29 -10.34
CA PRO A 92 6.96 30.33 -11.35
C PRO A 92 5.79 29.47 -10.85
N ALA A 93 4.87 29.09 -11.75
CA ALA A 93 3.69 28.33 -11.38
C ALA A 93 4.05 26.99 -10.70
N GLU A 94 5.16 26.35 -11.07
CA GLU A 94 5.61 25.10 -10.43
C GLU A 94 6.12 25.31 -9.00
N GLU A 95 6.50 26.53 -8.64
CA GLU A 95 7.01 26.91 -7.32
C GLU A 95 5.89 27.38 -6.37
N LEU A 96 4.68 27.57 -6.87
CA LEU A 96 3.54 27.98 -6.06
C LEU A 96 3.13 26.87 -5.06
N PRO A 97 2.88 27.22 -3.79
CA PRO A 97 2.27 26.36 -2.77
C PRO A 97 1.00 25.63 -3.23
N SER A 98 0.13 26.29 -4.00
CA SER A 98 -1.14 25.74 -4.47
C SER A 98 -0.95 24.64 -5.50
N THR A 99 0.11 24.70 -6.31
CA THR A 99 0.50 23.63 -7.24
C THR A 99 0.84 22.35 -6.48
N VAL A 100 1.60 22.45 -5.40
CA VAL A 100 1.93 21.29 -4.56
C VAL A 100 0.71 20.81 -3.78
N ALA A 101 -0.13 21.73 -3.28
CA ALA A 101 -1.39 21.35 -2.64
C ALA A 101 -2.34 20.63 -3.62
N ALA A 102 -2.31 20.98 -4.91
CA ALA A 102 -3.07 20.28 -5.94
C ALA A 102 -2.54 18.86 -6.19
N GLN A 103 -1.21 18.65 -6.11
CA GLN A 103 -0.61 17.31 -6.15
C GLN A 103 -1.06 16.46 -4.96
N ALA A 104 -1.04 17.02 -3.75
CA ALA A 104 -1.60 16.36 -2.56
C ALA A 104 -3.08 15.98 -2.77
N TYR A 105 -3.89 16.90 -3.30
CA TYR A 105 -5.28 16.61 -3.62
C TYR A 105 -5.43 15.49 -4.67
N ALA A 106 -4.58 15.43 -5.68
CA ALA A 106 -4.59 14.36 -6.68
C ALA A 106 -4.31 12.98 -6.04
N VAL A 107 -3.32 12.89 -5.14
CA VAL A 107 -3.03 11.66 -4.38
C VAL A 107 -4.25 11.26 -3.54
N ALA A 108 -4.84 12.19 -2.79
CA ALA A 108 -6.03 11.92 -1.97
C ALA A 108 -7.26 11.52 -2.81
N LEU A 109 -7.44 12.12 -3.99
CA LEU A 109 -8.54 11.81 -4.89
C LEU A 109 -8.49 10.35 -5.35
N LEU A 110 -7.30 9.85 -5.66
CA LEU A 110 -7.08 8.52 -6.24
C LEU A 110 -6.84 7.42 -5.21
N GLY A 111 -6.17 7.75 -4.10
CA GLY A 111 -5.62 6.74 -3.18
C GLY A 111 -6.10 6.83 -1.73
N ILE A 112 -6.63 7.98 -1.27
CA ILE A 112 -6.98 8.17 0.15
C ILE A 112 -8.35 8.86 0.28
N PRO A 113 -9.46 8.13 0.06
CA PRO A 113 -10.79 8.72 -0.01
C PRO A 113 -11.22 9.46 1.27
N SER A 114 -10.73 9.02 2.44
CA SER A 114 -11.07 9.61 3.75
C SER A 114 -10.64 11.07 3.90
N VAL A 115 -9.53 11.48 3.29
CA VAL A 115 -8.99 12.84 3.39
C VAL A 115 -9.29 13.73 2.18
N ARG A 116 -9.95 13.19 1.15
CA ARG A 116 -10.21 13.87 -0.13
C ARG A 116 -10.84 15.26 0.03
N THR A 117 -11.89 15.37 0.85
CA THR A 117 -12.62 16.63 1.05
C THR A 117 -11.72 17.67 1.73
N LEU A 118 -10.95 17.25 2.73
CA LEU A 118 -10.02 18.11 3.45
C LEU A 118 -8.87 18.55 2.53
N ALA A 119 -8.31 17.65 1.73
CA ALA A 119 -7.25 17.97 0.76
C ALA A 119 -7.70 19.00 -0.29
N LYS A 120 -8.95 18.87 -0.79
CA LYS A 120 -9.55 19.87 -1.69
C LYS A 120 -9.72 21.23 -1.01
N GLY A 121 -10.18 21.22 0.25
CA GLY A 121 -10.33 22.44 1.06
C GLY A 121 -9.00 23.14 1.28
N TYR A 122 -7.98 22.38 1.66
CA TYR A 122 -6.61 22.86 1.81
C TYR A 122 -6.08 23.47 0.51
N TYR A 123 -6.16 22.76 -0.62
CA TYR A 123 -5.75 23.29 -1.93
C TYR A 123 -6.40 24.64 -2.26
N ARG A 124 -7.72 24.75 -2.06
CA ARG A 124 -8.44 26.00 -2.33
C ARG A 124 -8.02 27.13 -1.40
N ALA A 125 -7.89 26.85 -0.10
CA ALA A 125 -7.47 27.85 0.87
C ALA A 125 -6.02 28.31 0.61
N THR A 126 -5.14 27.39 0.18
CA THR A 126 -3.79 27.71 -0.27
C THR A 126 -3.83 28.67 -1.46
N ALA A 127 -4.59 28.36 -2.51
CA ALA A 127 -4.73 29.24 -3.67
C ALA A 127 -5.33 30.60 -3.32
N GLU A 128 -6.30 30.64 -2.39
CA GLU A 128 -6.89 31.89 -1.91
C GLU A 128 -5.85 32.78 -1.21
N CYS A 129 -5.01 32.20 -0.34
CA CYS A 129 -3.89 32.93 0.26
C CYS A 129 -2.94 33.53 -0.78
N GLU A 130 -2.62 32.78 -1.85
CA GLU A 130 -1.77 33.29 -2.94
C GLU A 130 -2.41 34.49 -3.66
N THR A 131 -3.72 34.41 -3.95
CA THR A 131 -4.43 35.49 -4.64
C THR A 131 -4.55 36.75 -3.78
N LEU A 132 -4.76 36.59 -2.47
CA LEU A 132 -4.97 37.69 -1.55
C LEU A 132 -3.68 38.32 -1.06
N ALA A 133 -2.53 37.71 -1.28
CA ALA A 133 -1.29 38.24 -0.74
C ALA A 133 -0.73 39.47 -1.47
N ALA A 134 -1.31 39.83 -2.62
CA ALA A 134 -1.13 41.16 -3.24
C ALA A 134 -2.21 42.18 -2.81
N SER A 135 -3.20 41.76 -2.01
CA SER A 135 -4.28 42.61 -1.51
C SER A 135 -3.79 43.57 -0.42
N SER A 136 -4.46 44.71 -0.30
CA SER A 136 -4.28 45.64 0.84
C SER A 136 -5.29 45.38 1.97
N ASP A 137 -6.22 44.44 1.77
CA ASP A 137 -7.26 44.09 2.75
C ASP A 137 -6.70 43.07 3.77
N ILE A 138 -6.23 43.61 4.89
CA ILE A 138 -5.63 42.83 5.99
C ILE A 138 -6.64 41.85 6.61
N GLU A 139 -7.93 42.20 6.66
CA GLU A 139 -8.94 41.31 7.23
C GLU A 139 -9.18 40.10 6.32
N GLN A 140 -9.26 40.30 5.01
CA GLN A 140 -9.37 39.20 4.05
C GLN A 140 -8.14 38.29 4.11
N ILE A 141 -6.94 38.86 4.17
CA ILE A 141 -5.69 38.09 4.33
C ILE A 141 -5.74 37.26 5.61
N GLY A 142 -6.15 37.87 6.73
CA GLY A 142 -6.27 37.16 8.02
C GLY A 142 -7.28 36.00 7.97
N ARG A 143 -8.43 36.20 7.33
CA ARG A 143 -9.44 35.14 7.15
C ARG A 143 -8.92 33.99 6.30
N ALA A 144 -8.26 34.28 5.19
CA ALA A 144 -7.70 33.26 4.30
C ALA A 144 -6.60 32.44 5.01
N LEU A 145 -5.68 33.09 5.72
CA LEU A 145 -4.63 32.41 6.50
C LEU A 145 -5.21 31.52 7.60
N ASN A 146 -6.26 31.98 8.30
CA ASN A 146 -6.93 31.19 9.32
C ASN A 146 -7.66 29.97 8.72
N ALA A 147 -8.32 30.14 7.57
CA ALA A 147 -8.97 29.05 6.86
C ALA A 147 -7.95 28.01 6.38
N TRP A 148 -6.85 28.47 5.77
CA TRP A 148 -5.74 27.62 5.33
C TRP A 148 -5.16 26.80 6.48
N ARG A 149 -4.87 27.46 7.62
CA ARG A 149 -4.36 26.79 8.82
C ARG A 149 -5.36 25.78 9.39
N ALA A 150 -6.64 26.12 9.46
CA ALA A 150 -7.67 25.20 9.93
C ALA A 150 -7.76 23.93 9.07
N TYR A 151 -7.59 24.03 7.75
CA TYR A 151 -7.53 22.86 6.88
C TYR A 151 -6.26 22.04 7.07
N PHE A 152 -5.11 22.69 7.33
CA PHE A 152 -3.88 21.99 7.66
C PHE A 152 -4.04 21.17 8.95
N ASP A 153 -4.53 21.79 10.03
CA ASP A 153 -4.73 21.13 11.32
C ASP A 153 -5.74 19.97 11.22
N ALA A 154 -6.81 20.15 10.42
CA ALA A 154 -7.79 19.10 10.17
C ALA A 154 -7.19 17.93 9.37
N LEU A 155 -6.30 18.20 8.42
CA LEU A 155 -5.57 17.15 7.67
C LEU A 155 -4.59 16.40 8.56
N GLU A 156 -3.81 17.10 9.39
CA GLU A 156 -2.88 16.48 10.33
C GLU A 156 -3.63 15.50 11.25
N LYS A 157 -4.73 15.95 11.85
CA LYS A 157 -5.59 15.10 12.68
C LYS A 157 -6.12 13.90 11.92
N ALA A 158 -6.61 14.10 10.69
CA ALA A 158 -7.17 13.00 9.89
C ALA A 158 -6.12 11.97 9.48
N ILE A 159 -4.86 12.37 9.27
CA ILE A 159 -3.76 11.46 8.96
C ILE A 159 -3.33 10.69 10.21
N ILE A 160 -3.25 11.32 11.37
CA ILE A 160 -2.99 10.63 12.64
C ILE A 160 -4.07 9.57 12.89
N GLU A 161 -5.35 9.94 12.77
CA GLU A 161 -6.47 9.00 12.93
C GLU A 161 -6.46 7.87 11.90
N LEU A 162 -5.92 8.10 10.70
CA LEU A 162 -5.76 7.08 9.68
C LEU A 162 -4.64 6.09 10.05
N MET A 163 -3.53 6.60 10.58
CA MET A 163 -2.38 5.80 10.99
C MET A 163 -2.61 5.01 12.28
N ASP A 164 -3.48 5.50 13.18
CA ASP A 164 -3.83 4.83 14.44
C ASP A 164 -4.93 3.76 14.29
N ARG A 165 -5.54 3.63 13.10
CA ARG A 165 -6.62 2.66 12.82
C ARG A 165 -6.14 1.32 12.27
N ASP A 166 -4.87 1.24 11.88
CA ASP A 166 -4.18 0.01 11.48
C ASP A 166 -3.44 -0.62 12.68
#